data_AF-A0A9P6BUP1-F1
#
_entry.id   AF-A0A9P6BUP1-F1
#
_cell.length_a   1.000
_cell.length_b   1.000
_cell.length_c   1.000
_cell.angle_alpha   90.00
_cell.angle_beta   90.00
_cell.angle_gamma   90.00
#
_symmetry.space_group_name_H-M   'P 1'
#
loop_
_entity.id
_entity.type
_entity.pdbx_description
1 polymer ?
#
loop_
_entity_poly.entity_id
_entity_poly.type
_entity_poly.pdbx_seq_one_letter_code
_entity_poly.pdbx_strand_id
1 'polypeptide(L)'
;PLSKHVFTDTIKGTMKRAGIEPKQAHAIHSGSTLEYLLRGVPFKVMKVKGCWASDAFKEYQMKHTQILAPYMQERPDLHLPFLQHTIP
;
A
#
# COMPACT_ATOMS: atom_id res chain seq x y z
N PRO A 1 -15.81 5.52 -22.74
CA PRO A 1 -15.14 5.63 -21.42
C PRO A 1 -15.98 4.96 -20.33
N LEU A 2 -15.39 4.11 -19.49
CA LEU A 2 -16.09 3.50 -18.35
C LEU A 2 -16.30 4.56 -17.27
N SER A 3 -17.55 4.74 -16.80
CA SER A 3 -17.81 5.70 -15.73
C SER A 3 -17.32 5.16 -14.38
N LYS A 4 -16.91 6.07 -13.48
CA LYS A 4 -16.52 5.72 -12.10
C LYS A 4 -17.61 4.88 -11.40
N HIS A 5 -18.88 5.21 -11.64
CA HIS A 5 -20.02 4.52 -11.05
C HIS A 5 -20.08 3.06 -11.52
N VAL A 6 -20.09 2.84 -12.83
CA VAL A 6 -20.16 1.49 -13.41
C VAL A 6 -18.98 0.63 -12.97
N PHE A 7 -17.76 1.19 -12.95
CA PHE A 7 -16.58 0.49 -12.44
C PHE A 7 -16.73 0.07 -10.98
N THR A 8 -17.12 1.01 -10.12
CA THR A 8 -17.25 0.76 -8.68
C THR A 8 -18.33 -0.27 -8.38
N ASP A 9 -19.47 -0.19 -9.06
CA ASP A 9 -20.57 -1.15 -8.88
C ASP A 9 -20.21 -2.54 -9.36
N THR A 10 -19.48 -2.63 -10.48
CA THR A 10 -18.98 -3.91 -10.99
C THR A 10 -18.09 -4.58 -9.93
N ILE A 11 -17.14 -3.86 -9.35
CA ILE A 11 -16.24 -4.39 -8.31
C ILE A 11 -17.01 -4.78 -7.05
N LYS A 12 -17.95 -3.94 -6.60
CA LYS A 12 -18.79 -4.27 -5.44
C LYS A 12 -19.60 -5.54 -5.69
N GLY A 13 -20.14 -5.70 -6.90
CA GLY A 13 -20.86 -6.91 -7.32
C GLY A 13 -19.99 -8.15 -7.30
N THR A 14 -18.75 -8.07 -7.80
CA THR A 14 -17.81 -9.19 -7.76
C THR A 14 -17.38 -9.54 -6.34
N MET A 15 -17.17 -8.54 -5.48
CA MET A 15 -16.85 -8.76 -4.06
C MET A 15 -17.99 -9.50 -3.34
N LYS A 16 -19.24 -9.05 -3.51
CA LYS A 16 -20.41 -9.74 -2.93
C LYS A 16 -20.51 -11.19 -3.39
N ARG A 17 -20.32 -11.44 -4.69
CA ARG A 17 -20.31 -12.81 -5.25
C ARG A 17 -19.19 -13.68 -4.69
N ALA A 18 -18.07 -13.08 -4.29
CA ALA A 18 -16.95 -13.77 -3.66
C ALA A 18 -17.13 -13.92 -2.13
N GLY A 19 -18.25 -13.47 -1.54
CA GLY A 19 -18.45 -13.47 -0.09
C GLY A 19 -17.58 -12.45 0.66
N ILE A 20 -17.04 -11.46 -0.05
CA ILE A 20 -16.18 -10.41 0.51
C ILE A 20 -17.03 -9.16 0.72
N GLU A 21 -16.94 -8.58 1.91
CA GLU A 21 -17.58 -7.30 2.21
C GLU A 21 -17.10 -6.20 1.24
N PRO A 22 -18.02 -5.49 0.56
CA PRO A 22 -17.65 -4.48 -0.43
C PRO A 22 -16.80 -3.37 0.18
N LYS A 23 -15.60 -3.16 -0.37
CA LYS A 23 -14.71 -2.09 0.09
C LYS A 23 -14.86 -0.84 -0.74
N GLN A 24 -14.57 0.31 -0.14
CA GLN A 24 -14.49 1.57 -0.86
C GLN A 24 -13.33 1.55 -1.85
N ALA A 25 -13.49 2.23 -3.00
CA ALA A 25 -12.44 2.32 -4.02
C ALA A 25 -11.11 2.86 -3.46
N HIS A 26 -11.16 3.78 -2.49
CA HIS A 26 -9.96 4.28 -1.82
C HIS A 26 -9.23 3.19 -1.02
N ALA A 27 -9.96 2.32 -0.32
CA ALA A 27 -9.37 1.19 0.40
C ALA A 27 -8.72 0.18 -0.55
N ILE A 28 -9.30 -0.05 -1.73
CA ILE A 28 -8.71 -0.88 -2.78
C ILE A 28 -7.42 -0.26 -3.31
N HIS A 29 -7.40 1.06 -3.51
CA HIS A 29 -6.20 1.78 -3.94
C HIS A 29 -5.05 1.68 -2.91
N SER A 30 -5.35 1.89 -1.63
CA SER A 30 -4.37 1.75 -0.55
C SER A 30 -3.89 0.31 -0.39
N GLY A 31 -4.78 -0.67 -0.46
CA GLY A 31 -4.41 -2.09 -0.39
C GLY A 31 -3.56 -2.55 -1.59
N SER A 32 -3.88 -2.05 -2.79
CA SER A 32 -3.08 -2.33 -3.99
C SER A 32 -1.68 -1.73 -3.87
N THR A 33 -1.58 -0.50 -3.34
CA THR A 33 -0.29 0.15 -3.05
C THR A 33 0.55 -0.72 -2.12
N LEU A 34 -0.04 -1.24 -1.04
CA LEU A 34 0.64 -2.14 -0.11
C LEU A 34 1.14 -3.41 -0.82
N GLU A 35 0.28 -4.07 -1.59
CA GLU A 35 0.61 -5.30 -2.30
C GLU A 35 1.79 -5.11 -3.25
N TYR A 36 1.84 -4.01 -4.01
CA TYR A 36 2.97 -3.71 -4.88
C TYR A 36 4.26 -3.48 -4.10
N LEU A 37 4.20 -2.77 -2.97
CA LEU A 37 5.37 -2.54 -2.11
C LEU A 37 5.90 -3.86 -1.53
N LEU A 38 5.01 -4.75 -1.08
CA LEU A 38 5.38 -6.09 -0.58
C LEU A 38 6.02 -6.96 -1.67
N ARG A 39 5.64 -6.76 -2.94
CA ARG A 39 6.29 -7.40 -4.10
C ARG A 39 7.60 -6.71 -4.53
N GLY A 40 8.12 -5.77 -3.75
CA GLY A 40 9.41 -5.12 -4.01
C GLY A 40 9.34 -3.97 -5.01
N VAL A 41 8.16 -3.46 -5.38
CA VAL A 41 8.08 -2.26 -6.21
C VAL A 41 8.60 -1.06 -5.41
N PRO A 42 9.57 -0.28 -5.93
CA PRO A 42 10.11 0.86 -5.19
C PRO A 42 9.06 1.92 -4.87
N PHE A 43 9.17 2.57 -3.70
CA PHE A 43 8.25 3.64 -3.28
C PHE A 43 8.12 4.77 -4.31
N LYS A 44 9.22 5.16 -4.96
CA LYS A 44 9.21 6.20 -6.01
C LYS A 44 8.37 5.79 -7.23
N VAL A 45 8.42 4.51 -7.60
CA VAL A 45 7.59 3.95 -8.69
C VAL A 45 6.14 3.92 -8.27
N MET A 46 5.83 3.46 -7.05
CA MET A 46 4.46 3.38 -6.56
C MET A 46 3.81 4.76 -6.36
N LYS A 47 4.59 5.78 -5.99
CA LYS A 47 4.12 7.17 -5.92
C LYS A 47 3.58 7.65 -7.27
N VAL A 48 4.31 7.38 -8.35
CA VAL A 48 3.89 7.74 -9.72
C VAL A 48 2.73 6.86 -10.18
N LYS A 49 2.84 5.54 -9.99
CA LYS A 49 1.84 4.56 -10.44
C LYS A 49 0.47 4.72 -9.78
N GLY A 50 0.45 5.12 -8.51
CA GLY A 50 -0.78 5.35 -7.74
C GLY A 50 -1.39 6.72 -7.96
N CYS A 51 -0.84 7.55 -8.85
CA CYS A 51 -1.33 8.91 -9.13
C CYS A 51 -1.59 9.72 -7.84
N TRP A 52 -0.71 9.58 -6.85
CA TRP A 52 -0.87 10.25 -5.56
C TRP A 52 -0.66 11.76 -5.75
N ALA A 53 -1.76 12.51 -5.74
CA ALA A 53 -1.77 13.94 -6.05
C ALA A 53 -1.22 14.83 -4.92
N SER A 54 -0.90 14.27 -3.74
CA SER A 54 -0.53 15.02 -2.54
C SER A 54 0.50 14.28 -1.68
N ASP A 55 0.84 14.90 -0.53
CA ASP A 55 1.64 14.27 0.53
C ASP A 55 0.95 13.07 1.20
N ALA A 56 -0.27 12.70 0.79
CA ALA A 56 -0.95 11.49 1.26
C ALA A 56 -0.12 10.21 1.06
N PHE A 57 0.77 10.16 0.06
CA PHE A 57 1.71 9.04 -0.08
C PHE A 57 2.76 9.01 1.03
N LYS A 58 3.26 10.18 1.45
CA LYS A 58 4.20 10.29 2.58
C LYS A 58 3.49 9.95 3.89
N GLU A 59 2.27 10.45 4.09
CA GLU A 59 1.48 10.13 5.28
C GLU A 59 1.18 8.62 5.36
N TYR A 60 0.81 8.00 4.24
CA TYR A 60 0.65 6.56 4.13
C TYR A 60 1.95 5.83 4.54
N GLN A 61 3.09 6.24 3.99
CA GLN A 61 4.39 5.65 4.31
C GLN A 61 4.71 5.79 5.81
N MET A 62 4.55 6.99 6.38
CA MET A 62 4.84 7.24 7.80
C MET A 62 3.96 6.40 8.73
N LYS A 63 2.65 6.34 8.48
CA LYS A 63 1.73 5.53 9.29
C LYS A 63 2.07 4.04 9.20
N HIS A 64 2.39 3.55 7.99
CA HIS A 64 2.80 2.17 7.81
C HIS A 64 4.14 1.86 8.49
N THR A 65 5.14 2.74 8.36
CA THR A 65 6.42 2.58 9.05
C THR A 65 6.25 2.63 10.56
N GLN A 66 5.36 3.47 11.11
CA GLN A 66 5.07 3.51 12.55
C GLN A 66 4.51 2.18 13.07
N ILE A 67 3.64 1.52 12.29
CA ILE A 67 3.11 0.19 12.63
C ILE A 67 4.19 -0.88 12.54
N LEU A 68 5.07 -0.81 11.53
CA LEU A 68 6.11 -1.80 11.29
C LEU A 68 7.32 -1.65 12.22
N ALA A 69 7.60 -0.43 12.70
CA ALA A 69 8.81 -0.12 13.47
C ALA A 69 9.00 -1.02 14.70
N PRO A 70 8.00 -1.29 15.55
CA PRO A 70 8.17 -2.20 16.69
C PRO A 70 8.60 -3.61 16.27
N TYR A 71 8.00 -4.15 15.20
CA TYR A 71 8.35 -5.47 14.67
C TYR A 71 9.77 -5.51 14.06
N MET A 72 10.21 -4.39 13.46
CA MET A 72 11.59 -4.20 12.99
C MET A 72 12.58 -3.90 14.13
N GLN A 73 12.11 -3.58 15.33
CA GLN A 73 12.99 -3.34 16.48
C GLN A 73 13.11 -4.59 17.36
N GLU A 74 12.14 -5.49 17.28
CA GLU A 74 12.14 -6.77 18.02
C GLU A 74 13.26 -7.71 17.59
N ARG A 75 13.66 -7.68 16.31
CA ARG A 75 14.64 -8.61 15.72
C ARG A 75 15.76 -7.88 14.97
N PRO A 76 16.56 -7.05 15.68
CA PRO A 76 17.57 -6.20 15.05
C PRO A 76 18.60 -7.01 14.25
N ASP A 77 18.83 -8.28 14.61
CA ASP A 77 19.68 -9.24 13.91
C ASP A 77 19.33 -9.40 12.43
N LEU A 78 18.03 -9.32 12.09
CA LEU A 78 17.55 -9.52 10.72
C LEU A 78 17.80 -8.31 9.81
N HIS A 79 17.96 -7.11 10.38
CA HIS A 79 18.08 -5.85 9.62
C HIS A 79 19.47 -5.22 9.75
N LEU A 80 20.29 -5.67 10.70
CA LEU A 80 21.67 -5.24 10.92
C LEU A 80 22.51 -5.20 9.63
N PRO A 81 22.48 -6.22 8.75
CA PRO A 81 23.22 -6.19 7.48
C PRO A 81 22.72 -5.08 6.55
N PHE A 82 21.42 -4.78 6.56
CA PHE A 82 20.86 -3.69 5.76
C PHE A 82 21.29 -2.32 6.30
N LEU A 83 21.24 -2.13 7.63
CA LEU A 83 21.61 -0.87 8.28
C LEU A 83 23.07 -0.50 8.01
N GLN A 84 23.97 -1.48 8.03
CA GLN A 84 25.40 -1.29 7.71
C GLN A 84 25.66 -0.75 6.29
N HIS A 85 24.73 -0.96 5.35
CA HIS A 85 24.85 -0.51 3.97
C HIS A 85 23.99 0.72 3.64
N THR A 86 23.13 1.16 4.55
CA THR A 86 22.14 2.24 4.30
C THR A 86 22.28 3.44 5.22
N ILE A 87 22.94 3.30 6.38
CA ILE A 87 23.33 4.43 7.23
C ILE A 87 24.79 4.79 6.91
N PRO A 88 25.10 6.02 6.47
CA PRO A 88 26.47 6.47 6.22
C PRO A 88 27.31 6.60 7.49
#